data_AF-A0A352CDT4-F1
#
_entry.id   AF-A0A352CDT4-F1
#
_cell.length_a   1.000
_cell.length_b   1.000
_cell.length_c   1.000
_cell.angle_alpha   90.00
_cell.angle_beta   90.00
_cell.angle_gamma   90.00
#
_symmetry.space_group_name_H-M   'P 1'
#
loop_
_entity.id
_entity.type
_entity.pdbx_description
1 polymer ?
#
loop_
_entity_poly.entity_id
_entity_poly.type
_entity_poly.pdbx_seq_one_letter_code
_entity_poly.pdbx_strand_id
1 'polypeptide(L)'
;MIAGAPAKPLARPSDPRFSSGPTKKRPGWALDNLNNAVLGRSHRSKPGKARLQSAIERTKALLGVPADYRCAIVPASDTGAVEMAMWSMLG
;
A
#
# COMPACT_ATOMS: atom_id res chain seq x y z
N MET A 1 -15.18 -25.21 -36.64
CA MET A 1 -16.08 -25.36 -35.49
C MET A 1 -15.76 -24.28 -34.48
N ILE A 2 -16.70 -23.39 -34.16
CA ILE A 2 -16.51 -22.40 -33.09
C ILE A 2 -16.63 -23.13 -31.75
N ALA A 3 -15.62 -23.01 -30.89
CA ALA A 3 -15.69 -23.58 -29.55
C ALA A 3 -16.87 -22.95 -28.80
N GLY A 4 -17.78 -23.77 -28.27
CA GLY A 4 -18.91 -23.31 -27.46
C GLY A 4 -18.42 -22.56 -26.22
N ALA A 5 -19.14 -21.50 -25.84
CA ALA A 5 -18.79 -20.70 -24.66
C ALA A 5 -18.68 -21.58 -23.40
N PRO A 6 -17.72 -21.32 -22.51
CA PRO A 6 -17.53 -22.10 -21.29
C PRO A 6 -18.79 -22.06 -20.41
N ALA A 7 -19.13 -23.20 -19.79
CA ALA A 7 -20.24 -23.29 -18.86
C ALA A 7 -20.06 -22.31 -17.69
N LYS A 8 -21.13 -21.59 -17.34
CA LYS A 8 -21.10 -20.60 -16.26
C LYS A 8 -20.76 -21.28 -14.92
N PRO A 9 -19.78 -20.77 -14.15
CA PRO A 9 -19.48 -21.32 -12.83
C PRO A 9 -20.71 -21.27 -11.91
N LEU A 10 -21.01 -22.39 -11.25
CA LEU A 10 -22.06 -22.47 -10.23
C LEU A 10 -21.67 -21.72 -8.95
N ALA A 11 -20.38 -21.78 -8.61
CA ALA A 11 -19.82 -21.06 -7.48
C ALA A 11 -19.58 -19.59 -7.84
N ARG A 12 -20.17 -18.68 -7.07
CA ARG A 12 -19.87 -17.25 -7.16
C ARG A 12 -18.65 -16.92 -6.29
N PRO A 13 -17.84 -15.93 -6.69
CA PRO A 13 -16.82 -15.37 -5.81
C PRO A 13 -17.44 -14.89 -4.51
N SER A 14 -16.77 -15.10 -3.38
CA SER A 14 -17.18 -14.54 -2.09
C SER A 14 -17.21 -13.01 -2.10
N ASP A 15 -16.52 -12.39 -3.06
CA ASP A 15 -16.46 -10.94 -3.24
C ASP A 15 -16.15 -10.60 -4.71
N PRO A 16 -16.99 -9.79 -5.39
CA PRO A 16 -16.82 -9.49 -6.81
C PRO A 16 -15.92 -8.28 -7.11
N ARG A 17 -15.18 -7.75 -6.13
CA ARG A 17 -14.29 -6.58 -6.32
C ARG A 17 -12.92 -6.99 -6.90
N PHE A 18 -12.84 -7.06 -8.24
CA PHE A 18 -11.66 -7.52 -8.99
C PHE A 18 -10.75 -6.41 -9.55
N SER A 19 -10.86 -5.18 -9.07
CA SER A 19 -10.02 -4.08 -9.56
C SER A 19 -8.54 -4.30 -9.23
N SER A 20 -7.66 -3.91 -10.16
CA SER A 20 -6.20 -4.00 -10.00
C SER A 20 -5.61 -2.87 -9.14
N GLY A 21 -6.39 -1.82 -8.85
CA GLY A 21 -5.95 -0.68 -8.05
C GLY A 21 -6.92 0.51 -8.16
N PRO A 22 -7.43 1.06 -7.05
CA PRO A 22 -7.47 0.48 -5.70
C PRO A 22 -8.16 -0.90 -5.71
N THR A 23 -7.69 -1.84 -4.88
CA THR A 23 -8.25 -3.20 -4.80
C THR A 23 -8.92 -3.48 -3.45
N LYS A 24 -9.59 -4.63 -3.33
CA LYS A 24 -10.23 -5.11 -2.11
C LYS A 24 -9.23 -5.12 -0.94
N LYS A 25 -9.62 -4.58 0.22
CA LYS A 25 -8.82 -4.70 1.46
C LYS A 25 -8.73 -6.15 1.93
N ARG A 26 -7.69 -6.47 2.70
CA ARG A 26 -7.50 -7.82 3.28
C ARG A 26 -8.74 -8.29 4.06
N PRO A 27 -9.02 -9.60 4.12
CA PRO A 27 -10.08 -10.14 4.99
C PRO A 27 -9.96 -9.64 6.43
N GLY A 28 -11.10 -9.37 7.08
CA GLY A 28 -11.16 -8.86 8.45
C GLY A 28 -10.76 -7.38 8.62
N TRP A 29 -10.54 -6.63 7.54
CA TRP A 29 -10.34 -5.19 7.64
C TRP A 29 -11.62 -4.47 8.10
N ALA A 30 -11.50 -3.62 9.12
CA ALA A 30 -12.58 -2.80 9.69
C ALA A 30 -12.13 -1.36 9.91
N LEU A 31 -13.09 -0.42 9.96
CA LEU A 31 -12.83 1.00 10.20
C LEU A 31 -12.22 1.28 11.58
N ASP A 32 -12.54 0.46 12.59
CA ASP A 32 -12.02 0.60 13.95
C ASP A 32 -10.48 0.56 14.02
N ASN A 33 -9.83 -0.04 13.03
CA ASN A 33 -8.37 -0.01 12.90
C ASN A 33 -7.81 1.43 12.76
N LEU A 34 -8.66 2.40 12.41
CA LEU A 34 -8.32 3.81 12.24
C LEU A 34 -8.60 4.65 13.50
N ASN A 35 -9.17 4.09 14.57
CA ASN A 35 -9.54 4.85 15.78
C ASN A 35 -8.35 5.57 16.44
N ASN A 36 -7.13 5.04 16.26
CA ASN A 36 -5.89 5.64 16.77
C ASN A 36 -5.10 6.43 15.70
N ALA A 37 -5.76 6.82 14.60
CA ALA A 37 -5.13 7.59 13.54
C ALA A 37 -4.74 8.99 14.04
N VAL A 38 -3.57 9.47 13.59
CA VAL A 38 -3.06 10.81 13.95
C VAL A 38 -3.61 11.83 12.95
N LEU A 39 -4.92 12.08 13.02
CA LEU A 39 -5.62 13.01 12.12
C LEU A 39 -5.58 14.45 12.66
N GLY A 40 -5.68 15.43 11.75
CA GLY A 40 -5.76 16.85 12.12
C GLY A 40 -4.55 17.42 12.87
N ARG A 41 -3.42 16.71 12.88
CA ARG A 41 -2.19 17.11 13.57
C ARG A 41 -1.03 17.24 12.59
N SER A 42 -0.04 18.05 12.97
CA SER A 42 1.20 18.12 12.22
C SER A 42 1.87 16.75 12.13
N HIS A 43 2.30 16.38 10.92
CA HIS A 43 3.12 15.18 10.69
C HIS A 43 4.47 15.23 11.45
N ARG A 44 4.95 16.43 11.81
CA ARG A 44 6.16 16.65 12.62
C ARG A 44 5.93 16.46 14.12
N SER A 45 4.68 16.28 14.56
CA SER A 45 4.38 16.00 15.97
C SER A 45 5.02 14.69 16.41
N LYS A 46 5.37 14.58 17.70
CA LYS A 46 5.92 13.34 18.29
C LYS A 46 5.12 12.08 17.90
N PRO A 47 3.78 12.03 18.01
CA PRO A 47 3.01 10.86 17.58
C PRO A 47 3.01 10.65 16.06
N GLY A 48 2.97 11.71 15.25
CA GLY A 48 3.02 11.61 13.79
C GLY A 48 4.35 11.04 13.29
N LYS A 49 5.45 11.60 13.77
CA LYS A 49 6.81 11.13 13.45
C LYS A 49 7.02 9.68 13.89
N ALA A 50 6.57 9.32 15.09
CA ALA A 50 6.67 7.94 15.59
C ALA A 50 5.87 6.94 14.74
N ARG A 51 4.67 7.32 14.25
CA ARG A 51 3.85 6.47 13.37
C ARG A 51 4.53 6.22 12.02
N LEU A 52 5.10 7.26 11.42
CA LEU A 52 5.83 7.14 10.16
C LEU A 52 7.09 6.29 10.33
N GLN A 53 7.86 6.52 11.39
CA GLN A 53 9.04 5.73 11.71
C GLN A 53 8.70 4.23 11.86
N SER A 54 7.65 3.92 12.61
CA SER A 54 7.18 2.53 12.78
C SER A 54 6.78 1.88 11.46
N ALA A 55 6.13 2.62 10.54
CA ALA A 55 5.78 2.10 9.22
C ALA A 55 7.03 1.79 8.37
N ILE A 56 8.04 2.67 8.42
CA ILE A 56 9.31 2.48 7.73
C ILE A 56 10.04 1.25 8.27
N GLU A 57 10.19 1.14 9.58
CA GLU A 57 10.90 0.02 10.24
C GLU A 57 10.25 -1.32 9.95
N ARG A 58 8.91 -1.39 10.07
CA ARG A 58 8.16 -2.62 9.77
C ARG A 58 8.27 -3.01 8.30
N THR A 59 8.26 -2.04 7.40
CA THR A 59 8.45 -2.30 5.96
C THR A 59 9.85 -2.83 5.68
N LYS A 60 10.89 -2.22 6.27
CA LYS A 60 12.27 -2.72 6.15
C LYS A 60 12.40 -4.16 6.65
N ALA A 61 11.83 -4.45 7.82
CA ALA A 61 11.87 -5.78 8.41
C ALA A 61 11.11 -6.82 7.56
N LEU A 62 9.91 -6.46 7.09
CA LEU A 62 9.07 -7.35 6.27
C LEU A 62 9.75 -7.72 4.93
N LEU A 63 10.42 -6.76 4.31
CA LEU A 63 11.07 -6.95 3.00
C LEU A 63 12.52 -7.42 3.11
N GLY A 64 13.09 -7.53 4.32
CA GLY A 64 14.49 -7.88 4.51
C GLY A 64 15.46 -6.85 3.94
N VAL A 65 15.13 -5.55 3.99
CA VAL A 65 15.97 -4.49 3.42
C VAL A 65 17.31 -4.42 4.16
N PRO A 66 18.46 -4.36 3.46
CA PRO A 66 19.77 -4.25 4.08
C PRO A 66 19.90 -3.08 5.08
N ALA A 67 20.81 -3.24 6.05
CA ALA A 67 20.97 -2.28 7.14
C ALA A 67 21.44 -0.90 6.64
N ASP A 68 22.31 -0.90 5.64
CA ASP A 68 22.90 0.27 4.98
C ASP A 68 21.94 0.97 3.99
N TYR A 69 20.81 0.35 3.66
CA TYR A 69 19.81 0.93 2.76
C TYR A 69 18.80 1.80 3.52
N ARG A 70 18.31 2.86 2.86
CA ARG A 70 17.27 3.75 3.40
C ARG A 70 15.90 3.39 2.81
N CYS A 71 14.85 3.59 3.60
CA CYS A 71 13.46 3.46 3.17
C CYS A 71 12.75 4.77 3.51
N ALA A 72 12.01 5.32 2.54
CA ALA A 72 11.31 6.59 2.66
C ALA A 72 9.84 6.43 2.29
N ILE A 73 8.98 7.24 2.92
CA ILE A 73 7.58 7.40 2.55
C ILE A 73 7.47 8.75 1.83
N VAL A 74 6.98 8.73 0.59
CA VAL A 74 6.88 9.91 -0.26
C VAL A 74 5.45 10.08 -0.77
N PRO A 75 5.00 11.32 -1.07
CA PRO A 75 3.69 11.55 -1.66
C PRO A 75 3.64 11.10 -3.13
N ALA A 76 2.45 11.16 -3.73
CA ALA A 76 2.21 10.89 -5.16
C ALA A 76 2.42 9.43 -5.64
N SER A 77 2.37 8.46 -4.71
CA SER A 77 2.36 7.02 -5.03
C SER A 77 3.61 6.56 -5.80
N ASP A 78 3.53 5.40 -6.45
CA ASP A 78 4.59 4.82 -7.26
C ASP A 78 5.07 5.77 -8.37
N THR A 79 4.15 6.51 -9.01
CA THR A 79 4.51 7.52 -10.02
C THR A 79 5.43 8.59 -9.44
N GLY A 80 5.05 9.22 -8.33
CA GLY A 80 5.88 10.24 -7.68
C GLY A 80 7.20 9.68 -7.14
N ALA A 81 7.21 8.43 -6.65
CA ALA A 81 8.43 7.77 -6.21
C ALA A 81 9.42 7.53 -7.38
N VAL A 82 8.92 7.06 -8.52
CA VAL A 82 9.72 6.85 -9.74
C VAL A 82 10.22 8.20 -10.28
N GLU A 83 9.36 9.21 -10.36
CA GLU A 83 9.78 10.55 -10.78
C GLU A 83 10.87 11.12 -9.86
N MET A 84 10.70 11.04 -8.55
CA MET A 84 11.71 11.49 -7.58
C MET A 84 13.05 10.78 -7.78
N ALA A 85 13.03 9.46 -8.03
CA ALA A 85 14.23 8.69 -8.30
C ALA A 85 14.91 9.15 -9.60
N MET A 86 14.15 9.35 -10.68
CA MET A 86 14.68 9.83 -11.96
C MET A 86 15.35 11.19 -11.80
N TRP A 87 14.65 12.18 -11.23
CA TRP A 87 15.20 13.52 -11.01
C TRP A 87 16.43 13.55 -10.09
N SER A 88 16.50 12.63 -9.12
CA SER A 88 17.63 12.58 -8.17
C SER A 88 18.85 11.84 -8.71
N MET A 89 18.67 10.91 -9.66
CA MET A 89 19.73 10.04 -10.17
C MET A 89 20.22 10.42 -11.57
N LEU A 90 19.37 11.02 -12.40
CA LEU A 90 19.67 11.28 -13.82
C LEU A 90 19.80 12.78 -14.15
N GLY A 91 19.27 13.66 -13.30
CA GLY A 91 19.10 15.10 -13.62
C GLY A 91 17.91 15.33 -14.52
#